data_AF-A0A1A2XDU8-F1
#
_entry.id   AF-A0A1A2XDU8-F1
#
_cell.length_a   1.000
_cell.length_b   1.000
_cell.length_c   1.000
_cell.angle_alpha   90.00
_cell.angle_beta   90.00
_cell.angle_gamma   90.00
#
_symmetry.space_group_name_H-M   'P 1'
#
loop_
_entity.id
_entity.type
_entity.pdbx_description
1 polymer ?
#
loop_
_entity_poly.entity_id
_entity_poly.type
_entity_poly.pdbx_seq_one_letter_code
_entity_poly.pdbx_strand_id
1 'polypeptide(L)'
;MARQVRSEATRRKILDAAIDVFGEVGYAAAGWNTIIERTGMTKGALYHHFDSKESLASAIIEEGSETILVAFRNVCGSSSPALENMIHGTFTIANVLSSDKTARAAEQLTAALTGFNEAAMRFCANMVELMAAQAQRAAAEGDVREDLDPVVISESIVGAMFGTRLLYNAMAAKGVSGRDAGPAVDAGLAPHTNQFWELMLAGIVTEASLPYFREFLSREALRHGPPAGPAQGQGAAVPDAG
;
A
#
# COMPACT_ATOMS: atom_id res chain seq x y z
N MET A 1 -12.25 33.04 2.38
CA MET A 1 -12.35 31.73 3.08
C MET A 1 -13.54 30.89 2.59
N ALA A 2 -14.80 31.34 2.70
CA ALA A 2 -15.96 30.51 2.29
C ALA A 2 -15.97 30.00 0.82
N ARG A 3 -15.51 30.82 -0.14
CA ARG A 3 -15.40 30.41 -1.57
C ARG A 3 -14.34 29.31 -1.79
N GLN A 4 -13.23 29.37 -1.05
CA GLN A 4 -12.14 28.40 -1.15
C GLN A 4 -12.55 27.06 -0.54
N VAL A 5 -13.16 27.08 0.64
CA VAL A 5 -13.72 25.88 1.30
C VAL A 5 -14.75 25.17 0.40
N ARG A 6 -15.62 25.94 -0.26
CA ARG A 6 -16.60 25.38 -1.21
C ARG A 6 -15.92 24.76 -2.43
N SER A 7 -14.88 25.41 -2.97
CA SER A 7 -14.09 24.92 -4.10
C SER A 7 -13.35 23.62 -3.77
N GLU A 8 -12.77 23.53 -2.57
CA GLU A 8 -12.07 22.33 -2.09
C GLU A 8 -13.04 21.16 -1.86
N ALA A 9 -14.20 21.42 -1.25
CA ALA A 9 -15.25 20.42 -1.08
C ALA A 9 -15.77 19.89 -2.43
N THR A 10 -15.88 20.76 -3.44
CA THR A 10 -16.24 20.35 -4.80
C THR A 10 -15.13 19.52 -5.45
N ARG A 11 -13.87 19.94 -5.35
CA ARG A 11 -12.72 19.15 -5.84
C ARG A 11 -12.70 17.75 -5.23
N ARG A 12 -12.93 17.65 -3.91
CA ARG A 12 -13.03 16.37 -3.18
C ARG A 12 -14.11 15.46 -3.78
N LYS A 13 -15.33 15.98 -3.98
CA LYS A 13 -16.44 15.21 -4.58
C LYS A 13 -16.10 14.67 -5.96
N ILE A 14 -15.39 15.45 -6.77
CA ILE A 14 -14.97 15.02 -8.11
C ILE A 14 -13.96 13.88 -8.00
N LEU A 15 -12.96 14.00 -7.12
CA LEU A 15 -11.98 12.94 -6.88
C LEU A 15 -12.63 11.66 -6.33
N ASP A 16 -13.57 11.79 -5.40
CA ASP A 16 -14.30 10.64 -4.85
C ASP A 16 -15.07 9.88 -5.94
N ALA A 17 -15.82 10.59 -6.78
CA ALA A 17 -16.54 9.97 -7.90
C ALA A 17 -15.58 9.30 -8.89
N ALA A 18 -14.44 9.91 -9.15
CA ALA A 18 -13.40 9.36 -10.02
C ALA A 18 -12.80 8.07 -9.46
N ILE A 19 -12.46 8.07 -8.17
CA ILE A 19 -11.94 6.91 -7.45
C ILE A 19 -12.92 5.74 -7.56
N ASP A 20 -14.21 6.00 -7.33
CA ASP A 20 -15.24 4.97 -7.43
C ASP A 20 -15.34 4.40 -8.86
N VAL A 21 -15.40 5.25 -9.88
CA VAL A 21 -15.47 4.80 -11.29
C VAL A 21 -14.21 4.04 -11.69
N PHE A 22 -13.02 4.53 -11.33
CA PHE A 22 -11.76 3.83 -11.62
C PHE A 22 -11.68 2.48 -10.91
N GLY A 23 -12.19 2.37 -9.68
CA GLY A 23 -12.24 1.12 -8.93
C GLY A 23 -13.21 0.08 -9.52
N GLU A 24 -14.31 0.53 -10.13
CA GLU A 24 -15.33 -0.35 -10.70
C GLU A 24 -14.97 -0.92 -12.07
N VAL A 25 -14.49 -0.07 -12.99
CA VAL A 25 -14.27 -0.47 -14.40
C VAL A 25 -12.81 -0.41 -14.83
N GLY A 26 -11.91 0.07 -13.96
CA GLY A 26 -10.52 0.33 -14.29
C GLY A 26 -10.32 1.65 -15.04
N TYR A 27 -9.10 2.19 -14.99
CA TYR A 27 -8.78 3.48 -15.60
C TYR A 27 -9.03 3.53 -17.12
N ALA A 28 -8.68 2.46 -17.84
CA ALA A 28 -8.79 2.42 -19.30
C ALA A 28 -10.25 2.49 -19.76
N ALA A 29 -11.15 1.72 -19.14
CA ALA A 29 -12.56 1.68 -19.50
C ALA A 29 -13.39 2.84 -18.90
N ALA A 30 -12.86 3.52 -17.88
CA ALA A 30 -13.53 4.67 -17.28
C ALA A 30 -13.73 5.81 -18.29
N GLY A 31 -15.00 6.16 -18.51
CA GLY A 31 -15.43 7.26 -19.36
C GLY A 31 -15.53 8.58 -18.59
N TRP A 32 -15.05 9.67 -19.20
CA TRP A 32 -15.14 11.01 -18.62
C TRP A 32 -16.60 11.44 -18.34
N ASN A 33 -17.53 11.11 -19.24
CA ASN A 33 -18.95 11.41 -19.05
C ASN A 33 -19.55 10.64 -17.86
N THR A 34 -19.15 9.37 -17.66
CA THR A 34 -19.58 8.57 -16.51
C THR A 34 -19.15 9.20 -15.19
N ILE A 35 -17.93 9.75 -15.14
CA ILE A 35 -17.45 10.48 -13.95
C ILE A 35 -18.30 11.74 -13.74
N ILE A 36 -18.56 12.52 -14.79
CA ILE A 36 -19.43 13.71 -14.70
C ILE A 36 -20.82 13.34 -14.15
N GLU A 37 -21.46 12.33 -14.73
CA GLU A 37 -22.79 11.85 -14.29
C GLU A 37 -22.78 11.45 -12.81
N ARG A 38 -21.74 10.75 -12.37
CA ARG A 38 -21.60 10.29 -10.99
C ARG A 38 -21.42 11.42 -9.97
N THR A 39 -20.80 12.53 -10.38
CA THR A 39 -20.69 13.71 -9.51
C THR A 39 -22.02 14.48 -9.36
N GLY A 40 -22.98 14.28 -10.28
CA GLY A 40 -24.20 15.09 -10.36
C GLY A 40 -23.95 16.57 -10.69
N MET A 41 -22.74 16.93 -11.11
CA MET A 41 -22.36 18.31 -11.44
C MET A 41 -22.56 18.62 -12.92
N THR A 42 -22.62 19.90 -13.25
CA THR A 42 -22.58 20.32 -14.65
C THR A 42 -21.19 20.08 -15.24
N LYS A 43 -21.15 19.77 -16.54
CA LYS A 43 -19.90 19.60 -17.29
C LYS A 43 -18.95 20.78 -17.05
N GLY A 44 -19.41 22.01 -17.23
CA GLY A 44 -18.59 23.21 -17.03
C GLY A 44 -18.03 23.37 -15.62
N ALA A 45 -18.76 22.96 -14.58
CA ALA A 45 -18.26 23.00 -13.21
C ALA A 45 -17.13 22.00 -12.98
N LEU A 46 -17.17 20.83 -13.61
CA LEU A 46 -16.11 19.82 -13.50
C LEU A 46 -14.85 20.24 -14.28
N TYR A 47 -15.01 20.78 -15.50
CA TYR A 47 -13.89 21.30 -16.30
C TYR A 47 -13.15 22.45 -15.60
N HIS A 48 -13.81 23.23 -14.73
CA HIS A 48 -13.11 24.25 -13.94
C HIS A 48 -12.11 23.65 -12.93
N HIS A 49 -12.26 22.37 -12.55
CA HIS A 49 -11.37 21.70 -11.61
C HIS A 49 -10.37 20.75 -12.29
N PHE A 50 -10.80 20.06 -13.35
CA PHE A 50 -10.00 19.08 -14.06
C PHE A 50 -10.31 19.12 -15.55
N ASP A 51 -9.28 19.30 -16.37
CA ASP A 51 -9.42 19.44 -17.81
C ASP A 51 -9.47 18.09 -18.54
N SER A 52 -9.08 17.00 -17.86
CA SER A 52 -8.96 15.67 -18.46
C SER A 52 -9.01 14.53 -17.44
N LYS A 53 -9.26 13.30 -17.93
CA LYS A 53 -9.20 12.07 -17.14
C LYS A 53 -7.78 11.85 -16.59
N GLU A 54 -6.77 12.19 -17.37
CA GLU A 54 -5.36 12.16 -17.01
C GLU A 54 -5.06 13.11 -15.84
N SER A 55 -5.52 14.37 -15.89
CA SER A 55 -5.30 15.34 -14.81
C SER A 55 -5.95 14.91 -13.49
N LEU A 56 -7.12 14.26 -13.59
CA LEU A 56 -7.85 13.69 -12.46
C LEU A 56 -7.09 12.51 -11.84
N ALA A 57 -6.58 11.59 -12.66
CA ALA A 57 -5.75 10.49 -12.19
C ALA A 57 -4.45 10.98 -11.55
N SER A 58 -3.76 11.96 -12.15
CA SER A 58 -2.57 12.57 -11.56
C SER A 58 -2.86 13.14 -10.17
N ALA A 59 -3.98 13.86 -10.01
CA ALA A 59 -4.36 14.43 -8.73
C ALA A 59 -4.68 13.38 -7.66
N ILE A 60 -5.33 12.27 -8.04
CA ILE A 60 -5.55 11.14 -7.12
C ILE A 60 -4.21 10.51 -6.71
N ILE A 61 -3.32 10.28 -7.69
CA ILE A 61 -1.98 9.72 -7.43
C ILE A 61 -1.23 10.62 -6.45
N GLU A 62 -1.13 11.92 -6.74
CA GLU A 62 -0.41 12.87 -5.88
C GLU A 62 -0.95 12.88 -4.45
N GLU A 63 -2.27 12.90 -4.31
CA GLU A 63 -2.88 13.00 -2.99
C GLU A 63 -2.75 11.70 -2.17
N GLY A 64 -3.05 10.56 -2.80
CA GLY A 64 -2.95 9.27 -2.11
C GLY A 64 -1.50 8.84 -1.87
N SER A 65 -0.59 9.13 -2.81
CA SER A 65 0.84 8.84 -2.63
C SER A 65 1.46 9.67 -1.51
N GLU A 66 1.04 10.92 -1.33
CA GLU A 66 1.54 11.74 -0.22
C GLU A 66 1.12 11.16 1.14
N THR A 67 -0.11 10.65 1.27
CA THR A 67 -0.54 9.93 2.49
C THR A 67 0.38 8.74 2.79
N ILE A 68 0.75 7.97 1.76
CA ILE A 68 1.65 6.81 1.89
C ILE A 68 3.06 7.27 2.29
N LEU A 69 3.60 8.26 1.59
CA LEU A 69 4.95 8.80 1.82
C LEU A 69 5.08 9.42 3.21
N VAL A 70 4.09 10.18 3.67
CA VAL A 70 4.07 10.75 5.02
C VAL A 70 4.05 9.65 6.07
N ALA A 71 3.23 8.62 5.90
CA ALA A 71 3.17 7.50 6.84
C ALA A 71 4.53 6.81 6.97
N PHE A 72 5.21 6.56 5.86
CA PHE A 72 6.55 5.97 5.87
C PHE A 72 7.62 6.89 6.48
N ARG A 73 7.61 8.19 6.13
CA ARG A 73 8.52 9.19 6.72
C ARG A 73 8.37 9.29 8.23
N ASN A 74 7.14 9.23 8.74
CA ASN A 74 6.88 9.28 10.18
C ASN A 74 7.52 8.08 10.91
N VAL A 75 7.47 6.89 10.31
CA VAL A 75 8.16 5.71 10.85
C VAL A 75 9.68 5.90 10.81
N CYS A 76 10.22 6.35 9.68
CA CYS A 76 11.66 6.56 9.49
C CYS A 76 12.26 7.67 10.36
N GLY A 77 11.43 8.57 10.89
CA GLY A 77 11.83 9.61 11.83
C GLY A 77 12.13 9.12 13.25
N SER A 78 11.94 7.83 13.53
CA SER A 78 12.24 7.23 14.83
C SER A 78 13.75 7.00 15.04
N SER A 79 14.16 6.83 16.30
CA SER A 79 15.52 6.42 16.66
C SER A 79 15.74 4.90 16.59
N SER A 80 14.75 4.12 16.15
CA SER A 80 14.92 2.66 15.96
C SER A 80 15.94 2.36 14.86
N PRO A 81 16.55 1.16 14.88
CA PRO A 81 17.35 0.64 13.78
C PRO A 81 16.65 0.80 12.43
N ALA A 82 17.40 1.10 11.39
CA ALA A 82 16.85 1.44 10.09
C ALA A 82 16.10 0.26 9.44
N LEU A 83 16.58 -0.97 9.64
CA LEU A 83 15.87 -2.15 9.15
C LEU A 83 14.54 -2.39 9.89
N GLU A 84 14.44 -2.05 11.18
CA GLU A 84 13.14 -2.05 11.87
C GLU A 84 12.18 -1.04 11.26
N ASN A 85 12.66 0.18 10.95
CA ASN A 85 11.85 1.21 10.30
C ASN A 85 11.35 0.75 8.93
N MET A 86 12.18 0.05 8.16
CA MET A 86 11.77 -0.51 6.88
C MET A 86 10.67 -1.57 7.06
N ILE A 87 10.87 -2.54 7.95
CA ILE A 87 9.88 -3.59 8.24
C ILE A 87 8.58 -2.95 8.73
N HIS A 88 8.63 -2.17 9.82
CA HIS A 88 7.46 -1.49 10.39
C HIS A 88 6.77 -0.62 9.35
N GLY A 89 7.53 0.17 8.59
CA GLY A 89 7.02 1.08 7.58
C GLY A 89 6.25 0.36 6.46
N THR A 90 6.69 -0.83 6.03
CA THR A 90 5.90 -1.60 5.04
C THR A 90 4.55 -2.07 5.58
N PHE A 91 4.47 -2.47 6.87
CA PHE A 91 3.18 -2.79 7.51
C PHE A 91 2.31 -1.54 7.70
N THR A 92 2.90 -0.40 8.06
CA THR A 92 2.19 0.88 8.13
C THR A 92 1.60 1.25 6.76
N ILE A 93 2.36 1.10 5.68
CA ILE A 93 1.86 1.34 4.31
C ILE A 93 0.73 0.36 3.99
N ALA A 94 0.88 -0.92 4.30
CA ALA A 94 -0.19 -1.90 4.11
C ALA A 94 -1.49 -1.49 4.82
N ASN A 95 -1.41 -1.00 6.06
CA ASN A 95 -2.57 -0.51 6.80
C ASN A 95 -3.19 0.75 6.20
N VAL A 96 -2.37 1.69 5.74
CA VAL A 96 -2.85 2.90 5.04
C VAL A 96 -3.64 2.49 3.80
N LEU A 97 -3.12 1.57 2.99
CA LEU A 97 -3.80 1.09 1.79
C LEU A 97 -5.12 0.37 2.12
N SER A 98 -5.18 -0.35 3.24
CA SER A 98 -6.39 -1.01 3.72
C SER A 98 -7.44 -0.05 4.31
N SER A 99 -7.06 1.13 4.80
CA SER A 99 -7.98 2.06 5.48
C SER A 99 -8.31 3.33 4.70
N ASP A 100 -7.44 3.74 3.78
CA ASP A 100 -7.60 4.95 2.97
C ASP A 100 -7.86 4.59 1.50
N LYS A 101 -9.09 4.88 1.04
CA LYS A 101 -9.51 4.61 -0.35
C LYS A 101 -8.72 5.41 -1.40
N THR A 102 -8.27 6.62 -1.05
CA THR A 102 -7.52 7.49 -1.96
C THR A 102 -6.10 6.97 -2.11
N ALA A 103 -5.46 6.55 -1.01
CA ALA A 103 -4.16 5.88 -1.05
C ALA A 103 -4.23 4.58 -1.87
N ARG A 104 -5.30 3.80 -1.68
CA ARG A 104 -5.55 2.58 -2.47
C ARG A 104 -5.68 2.86 -3.96
N ALA A 105 -6.46 3.88 -4.33
CA ALA A 105 -6.65 4.28 -5.72
C ALA A 105 -5.36 4.84 -6.34
N ALA A 106 -4.59 5.62 -5.58
CA ALA A 106 -3.29 6.13 -6.01
C ALA A 106 -2.31 5.00 -6.33
N GLU A 107 -2.24 3.97 -5.48
CA GLU A 107 -1.40 2.79 -5.71
C GLU A 107 -1.82 2.02 -6.98
N GLN A 108 -3.13 1.80 -7.17
CA GLN A 108 -3.65 1.11 -8.35
C GLN A 108 -3.40 1.90 -9.65
N LEU A 109 -3.66 3.21 -9.62
CA LEU A 109 -3.39 4.09 -10.75
C LEU A 109 -1.90 4.19 -11.05
N THR A 110 -1.05 4.19 -10.02
CA THR A 110 0.40 4.14 -10.21
C THR A 110 0.78 2.86 -10.95
N ALA A 111 0.36 1.69 -10.48
CA ALA A 111 0.65 0.42 -11.14
C ALA A 111 0.15 0.38 -12.61
N ALA A 112 -0.98 1.01 -12.91
CA ALA A 112 -1.56 1.05 -14.25
C ALA A 112 -0.92 2.10 -15.19
N LEU A 113 -0.35 3.17 -14.65
CA LEU A 113 0.09 4.35 -15.41
C LEU A 113 1.58 4.66 -15.32
N THR A 114 2.36 3.86 -14.57
CA THR A 114 3.82 3.96 -14.58
C THR A 114 4.35 3.83 -16.01
N GLY A 115 5.20 4.78 -16.42
CA GLY A 115 5.71 4.91 -17.79
C GLY A 115 4.90 5.87 -18.69
N PHE A 116 3.71 6.30 -18.24
CA PHE A 116 2.82 7.20 -18.99
C PHE A 116 2.35 8.42 -18.18
N ASN A 117 2.51 8.40 -16.86
CA ASN A 117 2.09 9.47 -15.97
C ASN A 117 3.23 9.94 -15.05
N GLU A 118 3.49 11.25 -15.03
CA GLU A 118 4.59 11.85 -14.26
C GLU A 118 4.41 11.72 -12.74
N ALA A 119 3.18 11.86 -12.23
CA ALA A 119 2.90 11.69 -10.81
C ALA A 119 3.17 10.26 -10.35
N ALA A 120 2.82 9.25 -11.18
CA ALA A 120 3.13 7.85 -10.91
C ALA A 120 4.64 7.62 -10.83
N MET A 121 5.40 8.10 -11.83
CA MET A 121 6.85 7.95 -11.86
C MET A 121 7.53 8.62 -10.66
N ARG A 122 7.08 9.83 -10.31
CA ARG A 122 7.60 10.57 -9.16
C ARG A 122 7.30 9.87 -7.84
N PHE A 123 6.12 9.27 -7.69
CA PHE A 123 5.79 8.49 -6.49
C PHE A 123 6.72 7.27 -6.34
N CYS A 124 6.92 6.49 -7.41
CA CYS A 124 7.84 5.36 -7.39
C CYS A 124 9.27 5.79 -7.03
N ALA A 125 9.78 6.86 -7.66
CA ALA A 125 11.11 7.40 -7.38
C ALA A 125 11.25 7.81 -5.91
N ASN A 126 10.31 8.61 -5.39
CA ASN A 126 10.33 9.07 -4.00
C ASN A 126 10.28 7.91 -2.99
N MET A 127 9.48 6.87 -3.27
CA MET A 127 9.42 5.69 -2.41
C MET A 127 10.74 4.92 -2.39
N VAL A 128 11.36 4.72 -3.56
CA VAL A 128 12.66 4.04 -3.66
C VAL A 128 13.73 4.87 -2.96
N GLU A 129 13.77 6.19 -3.13
CA GLU A 129 14.72 7.07 -2.44
C GLU A 129 14.60 7.00 -0.92
N LEU A 130 13.38 7.06 -0.37
CA LEU A 130 13.17 6.95 1.08
C LEU A 130 13.59 5.58 1.62
N MET A 131 13.28 4.51 0.90
CA MET A 131 13.66 3.15 1.28
C MET A 131 15.18 2.96 1.19
N ALA A 132 15.83 3.53 0.17
CA ALA A 132 17.27 3.46 -0.04
C ALA A 132 18.05 4.20 1.05
N ALA A 133 17.53 5.32 1.52
CA ALA A 133 18.10 6.03 2.67
C ALA A 133 18.10 5.16 3.94
N GLN A 134 17.03 4.39 4.18
CA GLN A 134 17.01 3.43 5.30
C GLN A 134 17.92 2.23 5.05
N ALA A 135 17.94 1.67 3.84
CA ALA A 135 18.82 0.56 3.50
C ALA A 135 20.31 0.92 3.67
N GLN A 136 20.70 2.14 3.28
CA GLN A 136 22.05 2.66 3.48
C GLN A 136 22.38 2.82 4.97
N ARG A 137 21.43 3.32 5.77
CA ARG A 137 21.61 3.43 7.21
C ARG A 137 21.71 2.06 7.88
N ALA A 138 20.90 1.09 7.46
CA ALA A 138 20.93 -0.29 7.98
C ALA A 138 22.26 -0.99 7.66
N ALA A 139 22.84 -0.72 6.48
CA ALA A 139 24.19 -1.19 6.15
C ALA A 139 25.25 -0.54 7.07
N ALA A 140 25.15 0.77 7.32
CA ALA A 140 26.05 1.47 8.24
C ALA A 140 25.90 1.02 9.72
N GLU A 141 24.72 0.53 10.10
CA GLU A 141 24.44 -0.08 11.40
C GLU A 141 24.98 -1.53 11.51
N GLY A 142 25.40 -2.14 10.39
CA GLY A 142 25.91 -3.52 10.33
C GLY A 142 24.82 -4.59 10.26
N ASP A 143 23.56 -4.20 10.09
CA ASP A 143 22.41 -5.11 10.05
C ASP A 143 22.18 -5.71 8.66
N VAL A 144 22.54 -4.96 7.61
CA VAL A 144 22.44 -5.39 6.22
C VAL A 144 23.83 -5.73 5.69
N ARG A 145 23.91 -6.76 4.84
CA ARG A 145 25.14 -7.17 4.17
C ARG A 145 25.73 -6.04 3.33
N GLU A 146 27.04 -5.83 3.46
CA GLU A 146 27.78 -4.75 2.79
C GLU A 146 27.96 -4.96 1.28
N ASP A 147 27.82 -6.19 0.78
CA ASP A 147 28.01 -6.53 -0.63
C ASP A 147 26.78 -6.26 -1.51
N LEU A 148 25.70 -5.76 -0.92
CA LEU A 148 24.44 -5.46 -1.60
C LEU A 148 24.27 -3.95 -1.82
N ASP A 149 23.78 -3.58 -2.99
CA ASP A 149 23.44 -2.19 -3.30
C ASP A 149 22.13 -1.77 -2.56
N PRO A 150 22.16 -0.73 -1.71
CA PRO A 150 20.97 -0.22 -1.02
C PRO A 150 19.81 0.15 -1.96
N VAL A 151 20.12 0.61 -3.17
CA VAL A 151 19.10 0.96 -4.18
C VAL A 151 18.42 -0.32 -4.68
N VAL A 152 19.17 -1.36 -5.00
CA VAL A 152 18.62 -2.64 -5.49
C VAL A 152 17.77 -3.34 -4.42
N ILE A 153 18.20 -3.29 -3.14
CA ILE A 153 17.38 -3.77 -2.01
C ILE A 153 16.04 -3.02 -1.99
N SER A 154 16.10 -1.70 -2.13
CA SER A 154 14.93 -0.82 -2.06
C SER A 154 13.97 -1.01 -3.23
N GLU A 155 14.48 -1.12 -4.46
CA GLU A 155 13.70 -1.46 -5.64
C GLU A 155 13.03 -2.84 -5.49
N SER A 156 13.75 -3.82 -4.92
CA SER A 156 13.19 -5.15 -4.66
C SER A 156 12.05 -5.11 -3.65
N ILE A 157 12.19 -4.32 -2.57
CA ILE A 157 11.15 -4.15 -1.55
C ILE A 157 9.95 -3.42 -2.13
N VAL A 158 10.15 -2.26 -2.74
CA VAL A 158 9.08 -1.45 -3.32
C VAL A 158 8.38 -2.25 -4.44
N GLY A 159 9.14 -2.90 -5.32
CA GLY A 159 8.62 -3.75 -6.38
C GLY A 159 7.77 -4.90 -5.85
N ALA A 160 8.19 -5.57 -4.78
CA ALA A 160 7.40 -6.63 -4.16
C ALA A 160 6.11 -6.11 -3.49
N MET A 161 6.12 -4.91 -2.90
CA MET A 161 4.93 -4.29 -2.33
C MET A 161 3.84 -4.04 -3.39
N PHE A 162 4.20 -3.42 -4.51
CA PHE A 162 3.28 -3.22 -5.63
C PHE A 162 2.93 -4.55 -6.32
N GLY A 163 3.91 -5.43 -6.53
CA GLY A 163 3.76 -6.70 -7.23
C GLY A 163 2.82 -7.67 -6.53
N THR A 164 2.90 -7.77 -5.20
CA THR A 164 2.00 -8.61 -4.39
C THR A 164 0.54 -8.21 -4.63
N ARG A 165 0.25 -6.91 -4.66
CA ARG A 165 -1.12 -6.43 -4.81
C ARG A 165 -1.63 -6.55 -6.24
N LEU A 166 -0.77 -6.27 -7.21
CA LEU A 166 -1.05 -6.49 -8.63
C LEU A 166 -1.43 -7.96 -8.90
N LEU A 167 -0.60 -8.89 -8.42
CA LEU A 167 -0.82 -10.32 -8.58
C LEU A 167 -2.06 -10.80 -7.81
N TYR A 168 -2.28 -10.32 -6.59
CA TYR A 168 -3.47 -10.64 -5.82
C TYR A 168 -4.75 -10.24 -6.57
N ASN A 169 -4.82 -9.01 -7.08
CA ASN A 169 -5.96 -8.53 -7.85
C ASN A 169 -6.17 -9.32 -9.14
N ALA A 170 -5.10 -9.63 -9.87
CA ALA A 170 -5.16 -10.43 -11.10
C ALA A 170 -5.64 -11.87 -10.83
N MET A 171 -5.22 -12.47 -9.72
CA MET A 171 -5.61 -13.82 -9.32
C MET A 171 -7.05 -13.89 -8.81
N ALA A 172 -7.48 -12.88 -8.05
CA ALA A 172 -8.87 -12.73 -7.61
C ALA A 172 -9.83 -12.59 -8.80
N ALA A 173 -9.47 -11.78 -9.80
CA ALA A 173 -10.26 -11.59 -11.02
C ALA A 173 -10.43 -12.88 -11.85
N LYS A 174 -9.50 -13.84 -11.76
CA LYS A 174 -9.56 -15.12 -12.47
C LYS A 174 -10.23 -16.25 -11.69
N GLY A 175 -10.62 -16.06 -10.43
CA GLY A 175 -11.22 -17.12 -9.59
C GLY A 175 -10.29 -18.33 -9.35
N VAL A 176 -8.96 -18.17 -9.52
CA VAL A 176 -7.98 -19.27 -9.46
C VAL A 176 -7.65 -19.68 -8.01
N SER A 177 -8.21 -18.97 -7.03
CA SER A 177 -8.16 -19.37 -5.63
C SER A 177 -9.61 -19.52 -5.18
N GLY A 178 -9.98 -20.66 -4.60
CA GLY A 178 -11.27 -20.89 -3.95
C GLY A 178 -11.47 -20.05 -2.68
N ARG A 179 -11.10 -18.77 -2.72
CA ARG A 179 -11.40 -17.74 -1.73
C ARG A 179 -12.42 -16.82 -2.36
N ASP A 180 -13.63 -16.83 -1.81
CA ASP A 180 -14.73 -15.98 -2.23
C ASP A 180 -14.28 -14.52 -2.35
N ALA A 181 -14.52 -13.93 -3.52
CA ALA A 181 -14.35 -12.52 -3.78
C ALA A 181 -15.47 -11.72 -3.09
N GLY A 182 -15.40 -11.68 -1.75
CA GLY A 182 -16.03 -10.68 -0.89
C GLY A 182 -15.00 -9.62 -0.43
N PRO A 183 -15.29 -8.77 0.57
CA PRO A 183 -14.47 -7.60 0.98
C PRO A 183 -13.12 -7.95 1.64
N ALA A 184 -12.52 -9.09 1.28
CA ALA A 184 -11.26 -9.63 1.76
C ALA A 184 -10.03 -9.12 1.00
N VAL A 185 -10.16 -8.03 0.22
CA VAL A 185 -9.03 -7.34 -0.45
C VAL A 185 -7.95 -6.93 0.56
N ASP A 186 -8.35 -6.73 1.82
CA ASP A 186 -7.49 -6.19 2.89
C ASP A 186 -6.96 -7.29 3.84
N ALA A 187 -7.54 -8.50 3.84
CA ALA A 187 -7.16 -9.58 4.77
C ALA A 187 -5.91 -10.36 4.35
N GLY A 188 -5.48 -10.24 3.10
CA GLY A 188 -4.30 -10.94 2.56
C GLY A 188 -2.99 -10.16 2.66
N LEU A 189 -3.04 -8.84 2.83
CA LEU A 189 -1.85 -8.00 2.65
C LEU A 189 -0.82 -8.21 3.76
N ALA A 190 -1.24 -8.23 5.03
CA ALA A 190 -0.32 -8.45 6.15
C ALA A 190 0.37 -9.84 6.13
N PRO A 191 -0.34 -10.97 5.87
CA PRO A 191 0.31 -12.27 5.69
C PRO A 191 1.32 -12.31 4.53
N HIS A 192 1.01 -11.66 3.39
CA HIS A 192 1.94 -11.58 2.27
C HIS A 192 3.15 -10.70 2.58
N THR A 193 2.96 -9.57 3.27
CA THR A 193 4.05 -8.72 3.77
C THR A 193 4.98 -9.48 4.71
N ASN A 194 4.43 -10.31 5.61
CA ASN A 194 5.26 -11.15 6.49
C ASN A 194 6.11 -12.16 5.70
N GLN A 195 5.48 -12.94 4.81
CA GLN A 195 6.21 -13.93 3.99
C GLN A 195 7.27 -13.29 3.10
N PHE A 196 6.96 -12.12 2.54
CA PHE A 196 7.92 -11.34 1.77
C PHE A 196 9.15 -10.97 2.61
N TRP A 197 8.95 -10.45 3.83
CA TRP A 197 10.06 -10.13 4.71
C TRP A 197 10.84 -11.35 5.17
N GLU A 198 10.21 -12.50 5.42
CA GLU A 198 10.93 -13.74 5.73
C GLU A 198 11.94 -14.12 4.63
N LEU A 199 11.53 -13.97 3.35
CA LEU A 199 12.41 -14.18 2.20
C LEU A 199 13.51 -13.12 2.11
N MET A 200 13.17 -11.85 2.28
CA MET A 200 14.14 -10.75 2.21
C MET A 200 15.18 -10.83 3.31
N LEU A 201 14.78 -11.08 4.55
CA LEU A 201 15.70 -11.13 5.69
C LEU A 201 16.78 -12.19 5.49
N ALA A 202 16.41 -13.35 4.93
CA ALA A 202 17.37 -14.41 4.63
C ALA A 202 18.40 -14.02 3.55
N GLY A 203 18.06 -13.08 2.66
CA GLY A 203 18.94 -12.61 1.59
C GLY A 203 19.81 -11.41 1.95
N ILE A 204 19.27 -10.47 2.75
CA ILE A 204 19.88 -9.14 2.95
C ILE A 204 20.53 -8.94 4.32
N VAL A 205 20.12 -9.68 5.34
CA VAL A 205 20.58 -9.45 6.73
C VAL A 205 21.85 -10.23 7.01
N THR A 206 22.73 -9.68 7.84
CA THR A 206 23.93 -10.38 8.31
C THR A 206 23.56 -11.60 9.16
N GLU A 207 24.40 -12.63 9.16
CA GLU A 207 24.15 -13.84 9.96
C GLU A 207 24.01 -13.53 11.46
N ALA A 208 24.74 -12.52 11.94
CA ALA A 208 24.70 -12.06 13.32
C ALA A 208 23.37 -11.40 13.70
N SER A 209 22.81 -10.54 12.83
CA SER A 209 21.57 -9.80 13.11
C SER A 209 20.30 -10.58 12.75
N LEU A 210 20.39 -11.63 11.91
CA LEU A 210 19.23 -12.38 11.40
C LEU A 210 18.28 -12.94 12.48
N PRO A 211 18.74 -13.55 13.60
CA PRO A 211 17.83 -14.04 14.63
C PRO A 211 16.98 -12.93 15.25
N TYR A 212 17.58 -11.75 15.47
CA TYR A 212 16.91 -10.59 16.04
C TYR A 212 15.78 -10.10 15.12
N PHE A 213 16.07 -9.91 13.84
CA PHE A 213 15.08 -9.37 12.90
C PHE A 213 13.95 -10.35 12.57
N ARG A 214 14.20 -11.67 12.64
CA ARG A 214 13.12 -12.66 12.54
C ARG A 214 12.14 -12.56 13.72
N GLU A 215 12.67 -12.39 14.94
CA GLU A 215 11.82 -12.18 16.12
C GLU A 215 11.06 -10.86 16.03
N PHE A 216 11.72 -9.78 15.60
CA PHE A 216 11.09 -8.49 15.37
C PHE A 216 9.96 -8.60 14.35
N LEU A 217 10.21 -9.21 13.18
CA LEU A 217 9.21 -9.43 12.14
C LEU A 217 7.99 -10.22 12.67
N SER A 218 8.23 -11.28 13.45
CA SER A 218 7.14 -12.06 14.05
C SER A 218 6.27 -11.23 15.00
N ARG A 219 6.90 -10.41 15.87
CA ARG A 219 6.17 -9.49 16.75
C ARG A 219 5.37 -8.46 15.95
N GLU A 220 5.95 -7.96 14.86
CA GLU A 220 5.32 -6.96 14.02
C GLU A 220 4.12 -7.54 13.25
N ALA A 221 4.26 -8.74 12.68
CA ALA A 221 3.18 -9.45 12.01
C ALA A 221 2.00 -9.74 12.96
N LEU A 222 2.26 -10.02 14.25
CA LEU A 222 1.21 -10.20 15.26
C LEU A 222 0.44 -8.90 15.57
N ARG A 223 1.09 -7.73 15.49
CA ARG A 223 0.43 -6.42 15.70
C ARG A 223 -0.51 -6.07 14.55
N HIS A 224 -0.18 -6.50 13.34
CA HIS A 224 -0.94 -6.22 12.11
C HIS A 224 -1.78 -7.41 11.62
N GLY A 225 -1.74 -8.52 12.34
CA GLY A 225 -2.59 -9.68 12.10
C GLY A 225 -4.04 -9.41 12.48
N PRO A 226 -5.00 -10.21 11.96
CA PRO A 226 -6.38 -10.14 12.42
C PRO A 226 -6.41 -10.38 13.95
N PRO A 227 -7.27 -9.69 14.70
CA PRO A 227 -7.35 -9.88 16.15
C PRO A 227 -7.54 -11.37 16.44
N ALA A 228 -6.77 -11.91 17.39
CA ALA A 228 -6.89 -13.30 17.78
C ALA A 228 -8.36 -13.62 18.03
N GLY A 229 -8.94 -14.46 17.17
CA GLY A 229 -10.30 -14.95 17.35
C GLY A 229 -10.41 -15.60 18.73
N PRO A 230 -11.59 -15.59 19.36
CA PRO A 230 -11.74 -16.16 20.70
C PRO A 230 -11.21 -17.59 20.64
N ALA A 231 -10.26 -17.90 21.53
CA ALA A 231 -9.68 -19.22 21.66
C ALA A 231 -10.82 -20.22 21.65
N GLN A 232 -10.92 -21.02 20.58
CA GLN A 232 -11.87 -22.12 20.55
C GLN A 232 -11.47 -23.03 21.69
N GLY A 233 -12.24 -22.94 22.78
CA GLY A 233 -12.05 -23.71 23.98
C GLY A 233 -11.94 -25.17 23.55
N GLN A 234 -10.86 -25.80 23.98
CA GLN A 234 -10.71 -27.24 23.95
C GLN A 234 -11.99 -27.83 24.53
N GLY A 235 -12.80 -28.43 23.66
CA GLY A 235 -13.95 -29.22 24.05
C GLY A 235 -13.42 -30.39 24.85
N ALA A 236 -13.39 -30.23 26.17
CA ALA A 236 -13.23 -31.33 27.10
C ALA A 236 -14.43 -32.26 26.87
N ALA A 237 -14.18 -33.33 26.12
CA ALA A 237 -15.09 -34.46 26.04
C ALA A 237 -15.19 -35.05 27.45
N VAL A 238 -16.31 -34.79 28.10
CA VAL A 238 -16.74 -35.53 29.29
C VAL A 238 -17.05 -36.96 28.81
N PRO A 239 -16.41 -38.01 29.36
CA PRO A 239 -16.81 -39.36 29.05
C PRO A 239 -18.11 -39.66 29.79
N ASP A 240 -19.13 -40.04 29.03
CA ASP A 240 -20.40 -40.54 29.53
C ASP A 240 -20.14 -41.86 30.27
N ALA A 241 -20.44 -41.90 31.56
CA ALA A 241 -20.26 -43.06 32.41
C ALA A 241 -21.49 -43.97 32.28
N GLY A 242 -21.29 -45.13 31.66
CA GLY A 242 -22.06 -46.35 31.91
C GLY A 242 -21.43 -47.17 33.03
#